data_AF-A0A7G8GKG5-F1
#
_entry.id   AF-A0A7G8GKG5-F1
#
_cell.length_a   1.000
_cell.length_b   1.000
_cell.length_c   1.000
_cell.angle_alpha   90.00
_cell.angle_beta   90.00
_cell.angle_gamma   90.00
#
_symmetry.space_group_name_H-M   'P 1'
#
loop_
_entity.id
_entity.type
_entity.pdbx_description
1 polymer ?
#
loop_
_entity_poly.entity_id
_entity_poly.type
_entity_poly.pdbx_seq_one_letter_code
_entity_poly.pdbx_strand_id
1 'polypeptide(L)' 'MEDNQIITTISMETDALRVLHRVVAEAYINWPGGDANEQACLWNMKTQLYTALMDHLLESGSI' A
#
# COMPACT_ATOMS: atom_id res chain seq x y z
N MET A 1 14.07 -2.57 23.20
CA MET A 1 14.31 -3.81 22.43
C MET A 1 14.46 -3.35 21.00
N GLU A 2 15.57 -3.65 20.33
CA GLU A 2 15.74 -3.32 18.92
C GLU A 2 14.81 -4.22 18.11
N ASP A 3 13.71 -3.64 17.63
CA ASP A 3 12.80 -4.32 16.71
C ASP A 3 13.58 -4.61 15.42
N ASN A 4 13.99 -5.86 15.27
CA ASN A 4 14.72 -6.36 14.12
C ASN A 4 13.79 -6.34 12.90
N GLN A 5 13.66 -5.18 12.25
CA GLN A 5 12.79 -4.99 11.08
C GLN A 5 13.24 -5.91 9.95
N ILE A 6 12.48 -6.97 9.71
CA ILE A 6 12.64 -7.80 8.52
C ILE A 6 12.10 -6.99 7.33
N ILE A 7 13.02 -6.40 6.56
CA ILE A 7 12.67 -5.72 5.31
C ILE A 7 12.40 -6.80 4.26
N THR A 8 11.13 -6.93 3.86
CA THR A 8 10.72 -7.79 2.75
C THR A 8 10.57 -6.94 1.49
N THR A 9 11.36 -7.24 0.46
CA THR A 9 11.25 -6.59 -0.85
C THR A 9 10.41 -7.45 -1.78
N ILE A 10 9.38 -6.86 -2.38
CA ILE A 10 8.54 -7.50 -3.40
C ILE A 10 8.69 -6.72 -4.70
N SER A 11 9.17 -7.39 -5.75
CA SER A 11 9.17 -6.83 -7.10
C SER A 11 7.78 -7.00 -7.72
N MET A 12 7.19 -5.91 -8.21
CA MET A 12 5.89 -5.92 -8.87
C MET A 12 5.89 -4.98 -10.07
N GLU A 13 5.11 -5.32 -11.09
CA GLU A 13 4.85 -4.39 -12.19
C GLU A 13 3.96 -3.23 -11.73
N THR A 14 4.11 -2.07 -12.37
CA THR A 14 3.40 -0.84 -12.03
C THR A 14 1.87 -1.00 -12.11
N ASP A 15 1.38 -1.77 -13.08
CA ASP A 15 -0.06 -2.03 -13.20
C ASP A 15 -0.57 -2.95 -12.08
N ALA A 16 0.24 -3.89 -11.62
CA ALA A 16 -0.08 -4.69 -10.43
C ALA A 16 -0.10 -3.82 -9.17
N LEU A 17 0.84 -2.88 -9.02
CA LEU A 17 0.86 -1.91 -7.92
C LEU A 17 -0.40 -1.03 -7.91
N ARG A 18 -0.83 -0.55 -9.08
CA ARG A 18 -2.07 0.24 -9.24
C ARG A 18 -3.31 -0.57 -8.84
N VAL A 19 -3.42 -1.82 -9.29
CA VAL A 19 -4.53 -2.70 -8.94
C VAL A 19 -4.56 -2.96 -7.44
N LEU A 20 -3.40 -3.26 -6.84
CA LEU A 20 -3.29 -3.51 -5.41
C LEU A 20 -3.70 -2.28 -4.59
N HIS A 21 -3.19 -1.10 -4.93
CA HIS A 21 -3.59 0.15 -4.27
C HIS A 21 -5.12 0.36 -4.36
N ARG A 22 -5.72 0.15 -5.54
CA ARG A 22 -7.17 0.28 -5.72
C ARG A 22 -7.95 -0.68 -4.82
N VAL A 23 -7.61 -1.96 -4.82
CA VAL A 23 -8.35 -2.98 -4.04
C VAL A 23 -8.21 -2.71 -2.54
N VAL A 24 -7.03 -2.32 -2.06
CA VAL A 24 -6.84 -1.96 -0.63
C VAL A 24 -7.62 -0.70 -0.27
N ALA A 25 -7.67 0.30 -1.15
CA ALA A 25 -8.46 1.51 -0.94
C ALA A 25 -9.96 1.21 -0.89
N GLU A 26 -10.46 0.35 -1.79
CA GLU A 26 -11.85 -0.11 -1.80
C GLU A 26 -12.19 -0.91 -0.54
N ALA A 27 -11.30 -1.81 -0.10
CA ALA A 27 -11.49 -2.57 1.13
C ALA A 27 -11.52 -1.66 2.38
N TYR A 28 -10.67 -0.63 2.42
CA TYR A 28 -10.67 0.35 3.50
C TYR A 28 -11.97 1.18 3.53
N ILE A 29 -12.49 1.59 2.37
CA ILE A 29 -13.73 2.40 2.27
C ILE A 29 -14.96 1.56 2.58
N ASN A 30 -15.04 0.34 2.04
CA ASN A 30 -16.19 -0.54 2.20
C ASN A 30 -16.10 -1.44 3.44
N TRP A 31 -15.20 -1.11 4.38
CA TRP A 31 -14.99 -1.89 5.59
C TRP A 31 -16.29 -1.98 6.41
N PRO A 32 -16.82 -3.18 6.68
CA PRO A 32 -18.13 -3.34 7.34
C PRO A 32 -18.10 -3.04 8.86
N GLY A 33 -16.98 -2.54 9.40
CA GLY A 33 -16.83 -2.22 10.83
C GLY A 33 -16.32 -3.38 11.68
N GLY A 34 -15.21 -4.02 11.25
CA GLY A 34 -14.45 -5.03 12.00
C GLY A 34 -13.39 -4.46 12.95
N ASP A 35 -12.27 -5.18 13.16
CA ASP A 35 -11.20 -4.79 14.09
C ASP A 35 -10.53 -3.47 13.66
N ALA A 36 -10.36 -2.54 14.61
CA ALA A 36 -9.67 -1.28 14.41
C ALA A 36 -8.20 -1.48 14.00
N ASN A 37 -7.56 -2.56 14.45
CA ASN A 37 -6.19 -2.88 14.06
C ASN A 37 -6.11 -3.26 12.58
N GLU A 38 -7.11 -3.99 12.07
CA GLU A 38 -7.19 -4.35 10.65
C GLU A 38 -7.44 -3.11 9.79
N GLN A 39 -8.29 -2.19 10.25
CA GLN A 39 -8.52 -0.92 9.57
C GLN A 39 -7.25 -0.04 9.54
N ALA A 40 -6.50 0.01 10.63
CA ALA A 40 -5.19 0.69 10.68
C ALA A 40 -4.16 0.03 9.76
N CYS A 41 -4.15 -1.30 9.67
CA CYS A 41 -3.30 -2.05 8.74
C CYS A 41 -3.63 -1.70 7.29
N LEU A 42 -4.92 -1.71 6.91
CA LEU A 42 -5.37 -1.33 5.57
C LEU A 42 -5.01 0.12 5.22
N TRP A 43 -5.14 1.04 6.18
CA TRP A 43 -4.72 2.43 6.02
C TRP A 43 -3.22 2.55 5.72
N ASN A 44 -2.40 1.88 6.53
CA ASN A 44 -0.94 1.88 6.36
C ASN A 44 -0.54 1.29 5.01
N MET A 45 -1.14 0.16 4.63
CA MET A 45 -0.88 -0.51 3.36
C MET A 45 -1.28 0.39 2.18
N LYS A 46 -2.48 1.00 2.21
CA LYS A 46 -2.93 1.97 1.20
C LYS A 46 -1.92 3.11 1.04
N THR A 47 -1.48 3.68 2.15
CA THR A 47 -0.57 4.84 2.16
C THR A 47 0.78 4.48 1.56
N GLN A 48 1.37 3.36 1.97
CA GLN A 48 2.66 2.89 1.45
C GLN A 48 2.59 2.57 -0.05
N LEU A 49 1.51 1.92 -0.50
CA LEU A 49 1.31 1.62 -1.92
C LEU A 49 1.16 2.90 -2.77
N TYR A 50 0.48 3.92 -2.24
CA TYR A 50 0.36 5.21 -2.90
C TYR A 50 1.71 5.92 -3.02
N THR A 51 2.52 5.93 -1.94
CA THR A 51 3.87 6.49 -1.96
C THR A 51 4.74 5.78 -3.00
N ALA A 52 4.76 4.45 -2.98
CA ALA A 52 5.52 3.66 -3.96
C ALA A 52 5.09 3.95 -5.41
N LEU A 53 3.79 4.17 -5.64
CA LEU A 53 3.27 4.52 -6.96
C LEU A 53 3.72 5.93 -7.39
N MET A 54 3.71 6.89 -6.48
CA MET A 54 4.14 8.26 -6.76
C MET A 54 5.64 8.36 -7.02
N ASP A 55 6.46 7.66 -6.23
CA ASP A 55 7.90 7.57 -6.44
C ASP A 55 8.20 6.97 -7.81
N HIS A 56 7.50 5.89 -8.17
CA HIS A 56 7.67 5.26 -9.48
C HIS A 56 7.26 6.18 -10.64
N LEU A 57 6.14 6.90 -10.53
CA LEU A 57 5.68 7.85 -11.58
C LEU A 57 6.65 9.02 -11.77
N LEU A 58 7.26 9.48 -10.67
CA LEU A 58 8.28 10.53 -10.70
C LEU A 58 9.55 10.04 -11.39
N GLU A 59 10.03 8.84 -11.04
CA GLU A 59 11.20 8.21 -11.66
C GLU A 59 10.99 7.90 -13.15
N SER A 60 9.78 7.49 -13.54
CA SER A 60 9.45 7.17 -14.92
C SER A 60 9.17 8.40 -15.80
N GLY A 61 9.14 9.61 -15.23
CA GLY A 61 8.82 10.85 -15.94
C GLY A 61 7.41 10.85 -16.54
N SER A 62 6.48 10.10 -15.94
CA SER A 62 5.10 9.93 -16.42
C SER A 62 4.09 10.86 -15.73
N ILE A 63 4.59 11.92 -15.09
CA ILE A 63 3.82 13.00 -14.43
C ILE A 63 3.99 14.34 -15.16
#